data_AF-A0A1Q7GK80-F1
#
_entry.id   AF-A0A1Q7GK80-F1
#
_cell.length_a   1.000
_cell.length_b   1.000
_cell.length_c   1.000
_cell.angle_alpha   90.00
_cell.angle_beta   90.00
_cell.angle_gamma   90.00
#
_symmetry.space_group_name_H-M   'P 1'
#
loop_
_entity.id
_entity.type
_entity.pdbx_description
1 polymer ?
#
loop_
_entity_poly.entity_id
_entity_poly.type
_entity_poly.pdbx_seq_one_letter_code
_entity_poly.pdbx_strand_id
1 'polypeptide(L)' 'MPAIEVHLKQAGIDKTGWGFFGFGDSAATATMIPGAAPCYSCHATEAAHDQVFTQFYPPLRERLARGSP' A
#
# COMPACT_ATOMS: atom_id res chain seq x y z
N MET A 1 -14.19 -10.99 1.41
CA MET A 1 -12.91 -10.36 1.02
C MET A 1 -13.26 -9.10 0.24
N PRO A 2 -12.52 -8.00 0.37
CA PRO A 2 -12.77 -6.80 -0.43
C PRO A 2 -12.58 -7.09 -1.92
N ALA A 3 -13.37 -6.44 -2.78
CA ALA A 3 -13.20 -6.53 -4.23
C ALA A 3 -12.04 -5.66 -4.72
N ILE A 4 -11.84 -4.51 -4.06
CA ILE A 4 -10.76 -3.57 -4.35
C ILE A 4 -10.13 -3.14 -3.03
N GLU A 5 -8.80 -3.14 -3.00
CA GLU A 5 -8.02 -2.60 -1.90
C GLU A 5 -7.19 -1.41 -2.40
N VAL A 6 -7.14 -0.35 -1.61
CA VAL A 6 -6.39 0.87 -1.90
C VAL A 6 -5.38 1.12 -0.79
N HIS A 7 -4.18 1.52 -1.18
CA HIS A 7 -3.08 1.80 -0.28
C HIS A 7 -2.70 3.29 -0.39
N LEU A 8 -2.93 4.06 0.68
CA LEU A 8 -2.81 5.51 0.70
C LEU A 8 -1.62 5.94 1.57
N LYS A 9 -0.72 6.74 1.00
CA LYS A 9 0.35 7.39 1.74
C LYS A 9 -0.09 8.77 2.21
N GLN A 10 -0.18 8.98 3.52
CA GLN A 10 -0.50 10.27 4.10
C GLN A 10 0.09 10.37 5.51
N ALA A 11 0.81 11.46 5.79
CA ALA A 11 1.38 11.69 7.11
C ALA A 11 0.28 11.74 8.18
N GLY A 12 0.48 11.02 9.29
CA GLY A 12 -0.47 10.97 10.40
C GLY A 12 -1.71 10.11 10.18
N ILE A 13 -1.83 9.39 9.04
CA ILE A 13 -2.94 8.43 8.83
C ILE A 13 -2.83 7.21 9.75
N ASP A 14 -1.59 6.77 10.00
CA ASP A 14 -1.16 5.80 11.00
C ASP A 14 0.32 6.08 11.34
N LYS A 15 0.90 5.31 12.28
CA LYS A 15 2.31 5.37 12.72
C LYS A 15 3.31 5.16 11.58
N THR A 16 2.93 4.44 10.53
CA THR A 16 3.77 4.18 9.35
C THR A 16 3.65 5.29 8.28
N GLY A 17 2.63 6.16 8.38
CA GLY A 17 2.26 7.08 7.30
C GLY A 17 1.52 6.41 6.13
N TRP A 18 1.13 5.15 6.27
CA TRP A 18 0.38 4.37 5.29
C TRP A 18 -0.97 3.91 5.85
N GLY A 19 -2.01 3.94 5.03
CA GLY A 19 -3.34 3.42 5.36
C GLY A 19 -3.85 2.48 4.28
N PHE A 20 -4.31 1.30 4.68
CA PHE A 20 -4.95 0.34 3.78
C PHE A 20 -6.47 0.46 3.88
N PHE A 21 -7.15 0.39 2.74
CA PHE A 21 -8.59 0.60 2.63
C PHE A 21 -9.23 -0.50 1.80
N GLY A 22 -10.24 -1.16 2.34
CA GLY A 22 -11.00 -2.19 1.61
C GLY A 22 -12.36 -1.65 1.16
N PHE A 23 -12.65 -1.75 -0.14
CA PHE A 23 -13.98 -1.56 -0.70
C PHE A 23 -14.66 -2.93 -0.87
N GLY A 24 -15.85 -3.07 -0.31
CA GLY A 24 -16.72 -4.21 -0.63
C GLY A 24 -17.21 -4.15 -2.08
N ASP A 25 -17.72 -5.26 -2.60
CA ASP A 25 -18.06 -5.47 -4.02
C ASP A 25 -18.88 -4.34 -4.68
N SER A 26 -19.76 -3.69 -3.93
CA SER A 26 -20.60 -2.58 -4.40
C SER A 26 -20.48 -1.31 -3.55
N ALA A 27 -19.48 -1.23 -2.67
CA ALA A 27 -19.34 -0.13 -1.73
C ALA A 27 -18.76 1.12 -2.40
N ALA A 28 -19.43 2.26 -2.22
CA ALA A 28 -18.94 3.56 -2.68
C ALA A 28 -17.83 4.15 -1.78
N THR A 29 -17.74 3.67 -0.54
CA THR A 29 -16.75 4.10 0.45
C THR A 29 -16.00 2.89 1.02
N ALA A 30 -14.78 3.12 1.46
CA ALA A 30 -13.97 2.11 2.14
C ALA A 30 -13.83 2.42 3.62
N THR A 31 -13.54 1.36 4.37
CA THR A 31 -13.09 1.47 5.76
C THR A 31 -11.59 1.22 5.82
N MET A 32 -10.89 1.96 6.68
CA MET A 32 -9.47 1.71 6.93
C MET A 32 -9.30 0.36 7.63
N ILE A 33 -8.39 -0.46 7.12
CA ILE A 33 -7.97 -1.71 7.76
C ILE A 33 -7.19 -1.35 9.04
N PRO A 34 -7.40 -2.04 10.17
CA PRO A 34 -6.66 -1.75 11.40
C PRO A 34 -5.13 -1.84 11.20
N GLY A 35 -4.38 -0.88 11.75
CA GLY A 35 -2.90 -0.82 11.63
C GLY A 35 -2.14 -2.04 12.15
N ALA A 36 -2.78 -2.86 12.99
CA ALA A 36 -2.22 -4.13 13.48
C ALA A 36 -2.46 -5.32 12.52
N ALA A 37 -3.16 -5.11 11.41
CA ALA A 37 -3.45 -6.17 10.46
C ALA A 37 -2.19 -6.61 9.69
N PRO A 38 -2.10 -7.88 9.27
CA PRO A 38 -0.94 -8.40 8.53
C PRO A 38 -0.58 -7.65 7.25
N CYS A 39 -1.51 -6.89 6.66
CA CYS A 39 -1.28 -6.03 5.50
C CYS A 39 -0.06 -5.11 5.73
N TYR A 40 0.00 -4.49 6.92
CA TYR A 40 1.03 -3.52 7.27
C TYR A 40 2.41 -4.18 7.43
N SER A 41 2.50 -5.28 8.19
CA SER A 41 3.78 -5.95 8.42
C SER A 41 4.32 -6.66 7.17
N CYS A 42 3.43 -7.25 6.36
CA CYS A 42 3.79 -7.91 5.11
C CYS A 42 4.37 -6.89 4.11
N HIS A 43 3.64 -5.80 3.86
CA HIS A 43 4.13 -4.75 2.95
C HIS A 43 5.40 -4.06 3.47
N ALA A 44 5.55 -3.85 4.77
CA ALA A 44 6.78 -3.28 5.32
C ALA A 44 8.01 -4.18 5.11
N THR A 45 7.81 -5.51 5.08
CA THR A 45 8.90 -6.48 5.03
C THR A 45 9.24 -6.91 3.60
N GLU A 46 8.23 -7.15 2.77
CA GLU A 46 8.39 -7.85 1.49
C GLU A 46 8.37 -6.90 0.28
N ALA A 47 7.90 -5.66 0.44
CA ALA A 47 7.83 -4.70 -0.64
C ALA A 47 9.21 -4.14 -0.99
N ALA A 48 9.53 -4.07 -2.29
CA ALA A 48 10.84 -3.59 -2.72
C ALA A 48 11.08 -2.09 -2.52
N HIS A 49 10.02 -1.29 -2.38
CA HIS A 49 10.17 0.15 -2.18
C HIS A 49 9.00 0.74 -1.38
N ASP A 50 9.30 1.28 -0.19
CA ASP A 50 8.37 2.09 0.61
C ASP A 50 6.96 1.48 0.73
N GLN A 51 6.88 0.22 1.19
CA GLN A 51 5.62 -0.54 1.36
C GLN A 51 4.82 -0.80 0.07
N VAL A 52 5.39 -0.51 -1.11
CA VAL A 52 4.82 -0.81 -2.42
C VAL A 52 5.64 -1.90 -3.12
N PHE A 53 4.97 -2.94 -3.60
CA PHE A 53 5.59 -4.07 -4.30
C PHE A 53 6.05 -3.70 -5.73
N THR A 54 6.93 -2.70 -5.85
CA THR A 54 7.42 -2.19 -7.14
C THR A 54 8.17 -3.24 -7.96
N GLN A 55 8.65 -4.32 -7.34
CA GLN A 55 9.21 -5.47 -8.06
C GLN A 55 8.22 -6.15 -9.03
N PHE A 56 6.91 -5.94 -8.87
CA PHE A 56 5.88 -6.45 -9.78
C PHE A 56 5.37 -5.40 -10.79
N TYR A 57 5.86 -4.16 -10.71
CA TYR A 57 5.45 -3.07 -11.60
C TYR A 57 6.65 -2.57 -12.43
N PRO A 58 6.95 -3.18 -13.59
CA PRO A 58 8.13 -2.84 -14.39
C PRO A 58 8.29 -1.33 -14.67
N PRO A 59 7.24 -0.58 -15.07
CA PRO A 59 7.38 0.85 -15.33
C PRO A 59 7.79 1.66 -14.08
N LEU A 60 7.35 1.26 -12.89
CA LEU A 60 7.71 1.93 -11.64
C LEU A 60 9.14 1.56 -11.22
N ARG A 61 9.50 0.27 -11.29
CA ARG A 61 10.86 -0.20 -10.99
C ARG A 61 11.91 0.48 -11.87
N GLU A 62 11.63 0.62 -13.16
CA GLU A 62 12.52 1.31 -14.10
C GLU A 62 12.68 2.80 -13.77
N ARG A 63 11.58 3.48 -13.39
CA ARG A 63 11.66 4.89 -12.96
C ARG A 63 12.50 5.04 -11.70
N LEU A 64 12.35 4.15 -10.73
CA LEU A 64 13.15 4.15 -9.49
C LEU A 64 14.64 3.89 -9.76
N ALA A 65 14.97 2.97 -10.66
CA ALA A 65 16.35 2.68 -11.03
C ALA A 65 17.04 3.89 -11.71
N ARG A 66 16.31 4.66 -12.52
CA ARG A 66 16.84 5.88 -13.17
C ARG A 66 16.94 7.08 -12.24
N GLY A 67 16.10 7.13 -11.21
CA GLY A 67 16.04 8.22 -10.24
C GLY A 67 16.88 8.01 -8.99
N SER A 68 17.55 6.86 -8.85
CA SER A 68 18.51 6.62 -7.77
C SER A 68 19.82 7.36 -8.09
N PRO A 69 20.38 8.15 -7.15
CA PRO A 69 21.64 8.85 -7.34
C PRO A 69 22.81 7.89 -7.58
#